data_AF-A0A5P9HIS9-F1
#
_entry.id   AF-A0A5P9HIS9-F1
#
_cell.length_a   1.000
_cell.length_b   1.000
_cell.length_c   1.000
_cell.angle_alpha   90.00
_cell.angle_beta   90.00
_cell.angle_gamma   90.00
#
_symmetry.space_group_name_H-M   'P 1'
#
loop_
_entity.id
_entity.type
_entity.pdbx_description
1 polymer ?
#
loop_
_entity_poly.entity_id
_entity_poly.type
_entity_poly.pdbx_seq_one_letter_code
_entity_poly.pdbx_strand_id
1 'polypeptide(L)'
;MTTQTSKTTCWIPKSHLPALKTKVEALDRKAAKLGMEPFRIEVLEEAVKPWTRQILDLEDKIGYHREETIRAVMVRVTGEPPLINGYRLVARIDMAAAAAVRVTPLAWAYDRLPEPYRSGEATGHCDHCHQPRDRRWLFLLEEMETGKILEVGKTCLKDFLGRQGGEAMLRRAQILFSVINMIEEIDEDGGVQGGRPPEPVVDLRWLMCAAAMQIRKRGFVSRTRAEETGDLATAEIVGEMTRSSVMRRKGMAAFASEDVAKADAVLAWAREVLPAKADHSEFETMIVHHARFDMVGLRRGVGVMTAAITAYDRYKEQTAGLEGLIALGYAGDPGERLELVCERKRSFSSETKWGLMWKHIFCDTDGRQLVWKTGKAIEETKVTLKGRVKEHGEYRGIPQTVVTRCSIQPAS
;
A
#
# COMPACT_ATOMS: atom_id res chain seq x y z
N MET A 1 13.36 0.19 48.02
CA MET A 1 12.63 0.96 46.98
C MET A 1 13.32 0.69 45.67
N THR A 2 12.91 -0.37 44.98
CA THR A 2 13.52 -0.85 43.74
C THR A 2 12.64 -0.40 42.60
N THR A 3 13.12 0.58 41.83
CA THR A 3 12.51 1.04 40.58
C THR A 3 12.60 -0.10 39.56
N GLN A 4 11.53 -0.89 39.50
CA GLN A 4 11.22 -1.81 38.40
C GLN A 4 10.93 -0.96 37.14
N THR A 5 11.94 -0.62 36.36
CA THR A 5 11.74 -0.15 34.99
C THR A 5 11.42 -1.36 34.12
N SER A 6 10.14 -1.73 34.09
CA SER A 6 9.65 -2.73 33.15
C SER A 6 9.75 -2.17 31.72
N LYS A 7 10.74 -2.59 30.92
CA LYS A 7 10.82 -2.26 29.48
C LYS A 7 9.75 -3.01 28.64
N THR A 8 8.51 -3.02 29.10
CA THR A 8 7.35 -3.42 28.29
C THR A 8 6.66 -2.22 27.67
N THR A 9 7.07 -0.99 28.02
CA THR A 9 6.53 0.28 27.56
C THR A 9 7.59 1.06 26.77
N CYS A 10 7.22 1.63 25.62
CA CYS A 10 8.12 2.49 24.85
C CYS A 10 7.37 3.59 24.10
N TRP A 11 8.03 4.72 23.83
CA TRP A 11 7.52 5.73 22.91
C TRP A 11 7.76 5.29 21.47
N ILE A 12 6.82 5.49 20.56
CA ILE A 12 7.01 5.33 19.11
C ILE A 12 6.42 6.54 18.38
N PRO A 13 6.89 6.91 17.18
CA PRO A 13 6.17 7.86 16.33
C PRO A 13 4.72 7.39 16.13
N LYS A 14 3.75 8.28 16.32
CA LYS A 14 2.33 7.94 16.21
C LYS A 14 1.99 7.33 14.84
N SER A 15 2.70 7.75 13.79
CA SER A 15 2.59 7.20 12.43
C SER A 15 2.97 5.72 12.31
N HIS A 16 3.76 5.18 13.25
CA HIS A 16 4.17 3.77 13.24
C HIS A 16 3.16 2.85 13.94
N LEU A 17 2.24 3.40 14.75
CA LEU A 17 1.25 2.61 15.49
C LEU A 17 0.40 1.70 14.59
N PRO A 18 -0.12 2.13 13.41
CA PRO A 18 -0.89 1.25 12.52
C PRO A 18 -0.07 0.07 11.97
N ALA A 19 1.20 0.32 11.61
CA ALA A 19 2.09 -0.72 11.10
C ALA A 19 2.43 -1.74 12.19
N LEU A 20 2.64 -1.26 13.43
CA LEU A 20 2.88 -2.12 14.59
C LEU A 20 1.65 -3.00 14.89
N LYS A 21 0.44 -2.41 14.92
CA LYS A 21 -0.83 -3.16 15.08
C LYS A 21 -1.02 -4.22 14.00
N THR A 22 -0.86 -3.84 12.74
CA THR A 22 -1.00 -4.77 11.60
C THR A 22 -0.04 -5.96 11.70
N LYS A 23 1.22 -5.70 12.11
CA LYS A 23 2.18 -6.77 12.34
C LYS A 23 1.66 -7.70 13.43
N VAL A 24 1.35 -7.19 14.63
CA VAL A 24 0.88 -7.99 15.77
C VAL A 24 -0.39 -8.80 15.42
N GLU A 25 -1.40 -8.20 14.79
CA GLU A 25 -2.63 -8.91 14.38
C GLU A 25 -2.39 -10.05 13.37
N ALA A 26 -1.47 -9.86 12.41
CA ALA A 26 -1.10 -10.92 11.46
C ALA A 26 -0.43 -12.11 12.14
N LEU A 27 0.16 -11.88 13.31
CA LEU A 27 0.89 -12.86 14.10
C LEU A 27 -0.04 -13.55 15.08
N ASP A 28 -0.95 -12.82 15.73
CA ASP A 28 -1.99 -13.36 16.60
C ASP A 28 -2.88 -14.36 15.86
N ARG A 29 -3.31 -14.05 14.63
CA ARG A 29 -4.09 -14.97 13.78
C ARG A 29 -3.36 -16.29 13.50
N LYS A 30 -2.03 -16.30 13.53
CA LYS A 30 -1.22 -17.51 13.33
C LYS A 30 -0.88 -18.20 14.65
N ALA A 31 -0.68 -17.43 15.73
CA ALA A 31 -0.47 -17.93 17.08
C ALA A 31 -1.72 -18.65 17.63
N ALA A 32 -2.91 -18.13 17.35
CA ALA A 32 -4.18 -18.77 17.71
C ALA A 32 -4.32 -20.16 17.08
N LYS A 33 -3.84 -20.35 15.84
CA LYS A 33 -3.82 -21.68 15.18
C LYS A 33 -2.86 -22.68 15.84
N LEU A 34 -1.93 -22.19 16.65
CA LEU A 34 -0.94 -22.97 17.39
C LEU A 34 -1.30 -23.08 18.89
N GLY A 35 -2.50 -22.65 19.29
CA GLY A 35 -2.99 -22.77 20.66
C GLY A 35 -2.30 -21.83 21.66
N MET A 36 -1.76 -20.70 21.19
CA MET A 36 -0.97 -19.79 22.03
C MET A 36 -1.67 -18.46 22.28
N GLU A 37 -1.42 -17.83 23.43
CA GLU A 37 -1.99 -16.52 23.78
C GLU A 37 -1.50 -15.38 22.87
N PRO A 38 -2.37 -14.43 22.49
CA PRO A 38 -2.03 -13.32 21.61
C PRO A 38 -1.15 -12.27 22.29
N PHE A 39 -0.35 -11.55 21.51
CA PHE A 39 0.31 -10.33 21.99
C PHE A 39 -0.71 -9.19 22.00
N ARG A 40 -0.69 -8.33 23.01
CA ARG A 40 -1.52 -7.12 23.05
C ARG A 40 -0.65 -5.88 22.99
N ILE A 41 -1.11 -4.90 22.22
CA ILE A 41 -0.55 -3.55 22.21
C ILE A 41 -1.57 -2.65 22.91
N GLU A 42 -1.15 -2.03 24.01
CA GLU A 42 -1.91 -1.00 24.71
C GLU A 42 -1.24 0.35 24.44
N VAL A 43 -2.02 1.39 24.14
CA VAL A 43 -1.49 2.77 24.06
C VAL A 43 -1.72 3.42 25.41
N LEU A 44 -0.65 3.80 26.09
CA LEU A 44 -0.68 4.34 27.44
C LEU A 44 -0.83 5.86 27.46
N GLU A 45 -0.08 6.56 26.60
CA GLU A 45 -0.08 8.02 26.52
C GLU A 45 0.29 8.52 25.12
N GLU A 46 -0.07 9.75 24.79
CA GLU A 46 0.42 10.47 23.61
C GLU A 46 1.14 11.74 24.06
N ALA A 47 2.27 12.07 23.42
CA ALA A 47 3.00 13.30 23.68
C ALA A 47 3.68 13.83 22.42
N VAL A 48 4.03 15.11 22.45
CA VAL A 48 4.99 15.68 21.49
C VAL A 48 6.38 15.49 22.06
N LYS A 49 7.26 14.81 21.33
CA LYS A 49 8.62 14.48 21.75
C LYS A 49 9.64 15.04 20.75
N PRO A 50 10.82 15.49 21.20
CA PRO A 50 11.92 15.81 20.31
C PRO A 50 12.43 14.53 19.60
N TRP A 51 12.74 14.66 18.33
CA TRP A 51 13.24 13.63 17.43
C TRP A 51 14.52 14.13 16.78
N THR A 52 15.62 13.43 17.02
CA THR A 52 16.93 13.81 16.49
C THR A 52 17.22 12.98 15.27
N ARG A 53 17.06 13.59 14.10
CA ARG A 53 17.36 12.96 12.82
C ARG A 53 18.83 13.19 12.46
N GLN A 54 19.57 12.11 12.25
CA GLN A 54 20.86 12.21 11.55
C GLN A 54 20.59 12.45 10.06
N ILE A 55 21.04 13.58 9.55
CA ILE A 55 20.99 13.94 8.13
C ILE A 55 22.41 13.83 7.62
N LEU A 56 22.61 13.00 6.60
CA LEU A 56 23.86 12.95 5.86
C LEU A 56 23.79 13.98 4.74
N ASP A 57 24.58 15.04 4.85
CA ASP A 57 24.80 15.92 3.71
C ASP A 57 25.65 15.19 2.67
N LEU A 58 25.09 14.95 1.49
CA LEU A 58 25.77 14.18 0.44
C LEU A 58 26.79 15.04 -0.32
N GLU A 59 26.66 16.37 -0.29
CA GLU A 59 27.62 17.29 -0.90
C GLU A 59 28.85 17.44 0.00
N ASP A 60 28.63 17.64 1.30
CA ASP A 60 29.73 17.90 2.24
C ASP A 60 30.27 16.64 2.94
N LYS A 61 29.59 15.49 2.81
CA LYS A 61 29.86 14.25 3.56
C LYS A 61 29.88 14.44 5.09
N ILE A 62 29.22 15.47 5.59
CA ILE A 62 29.11 15.77 7.01
C ILE A 62 27.72 15.32 7.49
N GLY A 63 27.71 14.46 8.51
CA GLY A 63 26.48 14.11 9.20
C GLY A 63 26.15 15.19 10.23
N TYR A 64 25.02 15.87 10.10
CA TYR A 64 24.52 16.76 11.15
C TYR A 64 23.21 16.23 11.74
N HIS A 65 23.01 16.52 13.03
CA HIS A 65 21.81 16.15 13.75
C HIS A 65 20.82 17.30 13.66
N ARG A 66 19.58 17.01 13.23
CA ARG A 66 18.49 17.96 13.24
C ARG A 66 17.44 17.52 14.24
N GLU A 67 17.19 18.36 15.24
CA GLU A 67 16.09 18.19 16.17
C GLU A 67 14.79 18.67 15.53
N GLU A 68 13.80 17.79 15.49
CA GLU A 68 12.43 18.08 15.08
C GLU A 68 11.48 17.63 16.19
N THR A 69 10.24 18.11 16.19
CA THR A 69 9.22 17.61 17.13
C THR A 69 8.29 16.64 16.40
N ILE A 70 8.02 15.50 17.02
CA ILE A 70 7.11 14.48 16.48
C ILE A 70 5.98 14.20 17.46
N ARG A 71 4.82 13.81 16.94
CA ARG A 71 3.79 13.17 17.76
C ARG A 71 4.21 11.72 18.01
N ALA A 72 4.38 11.39 19.28
CA ALA A 72 4.71 10.05 19.74
C ALA A 72 3.59 9.47 20.60
N VAL A 73 3.51 8.15 20.66
CA VAL A 73 2.62 7.41 21.55
C VAL A 73 3.43 6.42 22.37
N MET A 74 3.18 6.34 23.68
CA MET A 74 3.75 5.31 24.52
C MET A 74 2.90 4.05 24.36
N VAL A 75 3.51 2.97 23.91
CA VAL A 75 2.88 1.67 23.74
C VAL A 75 3.41 0.70 24.77
N ARG A 76 2.52 -0.10 25.35
CA ARG A 76 2.86 -1.30 26.12
C ARG A 76 2.60 -2.53 25.28
N VAL A 77 3.58 -3.42 25.18
CA VAL A 77 3.39 -4.75 24.56
C VAL A 77 3.37 -5.81 25.64
N THR A 78 2.25 -6.53 25.76
CA THR A 78 2.08 -7.62 26.72
C THR A 78 1.91 -8.96 26.00
N GLY A 79 2.46 -10.02 26.58
CA GLY A 79 2.33 -11.40 26.11
C GLY A 79 3.46 -12.25 26.69
N GLU A 80 3.21 -13.54 26.88
CA GLU A 80 4.23 -14.41 27.47
C GLU A 80 5.37 -14.70 26.48
N PRO A 81 6.62 -14.81 26.98
CA PRO A 81 7.75 -15.30 26.19
C PRO A 81 7.40 -16.67 25.62
N PRO A 82 7.81 -16.99 24.38
CA PRO A 82 7.51 -18.31 23.82
C PRO A 82 8.11 -19.41 24.70
N LEU A 83 7.22 -20.18 25.33
CA LEU A 83 7.49 -21.45 26.00
C LEU A 83 6.97 -22.56 25.09
N ILE A 84 7.87 -23.36 24.54
CA ILE A 84 7.53 -24.39 23.57
C ILE A 84 8.32 -25.65 23.93
N ASN A 85 7.61 -26.75 24.13
CA ASN A 85 8.18 -28.06 24.45
C ASN A 85 9.17 -28.01 25.64
N GLY A 86 8.83 -27.27 26.69
CA GLY A 86 9.68 -27.13 27.88
C GLY A 86 10.85 -26.15 27.73
N TYR A 87 10.98 -25.47 26.60
CA TYR A 87 12.03 -24.47 26.36
C TYR A 87 11.46 -23.06 26.23
N ARG A 88 11.99 -22.14 27.03
CA ARG A 88 11.60 -20.73 27.05
C ARG A 88 12.65 -19.87 26.36
N LEU A 89 12.24 -18.99 25.44
CA LEU A 89 13.16 -18.09 24.76
C LEU A 89 13.70 -17.01 25.70
N VAL A 90 15.02 -16.84 25.74
CA VAL A 90 15.73 -15.91 26.64
C VAL A 90 16.30 -14.71 25.87
N ALA A 91 16.99 -14.95 24.75
CA ALA A 91 17.68 -13.91 23.99
C ALA A 91 17.89 -14.31 22.52
N ARG A 92 18.19 -13.32 21.67
CA ARG A 92 18.79 -13.51 20.34
C ARG A 92 20.23 -13.05 20.36
N ILE A 93 21.07 -13.77 19.65
CA ILE A 93 22.46 -13.42 19.41
C ILE A 93 22.61 -13.12 17.92
N ASP A 94 23.02 -11.90 17.61
CA ASP A 94 23.43 -11.49 16.28
C ASP A 94 24.96 -11.62 16.17
N MET A 95 25.43 -12.42 15.21
CA MET A 95 26.86 -12.67 15.01
C MET A 95 27.37 -11.95 13.75
N ALA A 96 28.66 -11.63 13.74
CA ALA A 96 29.44 -11.37 12.55
C ALA A 96 30.64 -12.33 12.52
N ALA A 97 30.65 -13.24 11.55
CA ALA A 97 31.57 -14.39 11.54
C ALA A 97 31.47 -15.20 12.84
N ALA A 98 32.61 -15.46 13.50
CA ALA A 98 32.71 -16.26 14.71
C ALA A 98 32.52 -15.46 16.02
N ALA A 99 32.20 -14.16 15.94
CA ALA A 99 32.05 -13.30 17.11
C ALA A 99 30.62 -12.76 17.24
N ALA A 100 30.12 -12.73 18.48
CA ALA A 100 28.88 -12.06 18.81
C ALA A 100 29.05 -10.55 18.67
N VAL A 101 28.13 -9.93 17.94
CA VAL A 101 28.08 -8.47 17.76
C VAL A 101 27.05 -7.86 18.70
N ARG A 102 25.98 -8.60 18.99
CA ARG A 102 24.92 -8.14 19.89
C ARG A 102 24.17 -9.33 20.49
N VAL A 103 23.99 -9.28 21.81
CA VAL A 103 23.05 -10.14 22.53
C VAL A 103 21.84 -9.29 22.89
N THR A 104 20.68 -9.64 22.35
CA THR A 104 19.41 -8.96 22.59
C THR A 104 18.55 -9.84 23.51
N PRO A 105 18.56 -9.62 24.82
CA PRO A 105 17.71 -10.38 25.73
C PRO A 105 16.26 -9.93 25.72
N LEU A 106 15.37 -10.83 26.10
CA LEU A 106 14.00 -10.46 26.42
C LEU A 106 13.95 -9.73 27.77
N ALA A 107 13.02 -8.77 27.90
CA ALA A 107 12.95 -7.90 29.07
C ALA A 107 12.91 -8.65 30.41
N TRP A 108 12.20 -9.77 30.50
CA TRP A 108 12.11 -10.59 31.71
C TRP A 108 13.41 -11.34 32.05
N ALA A 109 14.29 -11.52 31.06
CA ALA A 109 15.51 -12.31 31.15
C ALA A 109 16.78 -11.46 31.29
N TYR A 110 16.67 -10.13 31.19
CA TYR A 110 17.81 -9.21 31.20
C TYR A 110 18.75 -9.45 32.40
N ASP A 111 18.20 -9.45 33.62
CA ASP A 111 18.99 -9.65 34.84
C ASP A 111 19.44 -11.11 35.07
N ARG A 112 18.91 -12.03 34.25
CA ARG A 112 19.06 -13.49 34.40
C ARG A 112 20.02 -14.11 33.38
N LEU A 113 20.60 -13.31 32.48
CA LEU A 113 21.60 -13.82 31.56
C LEU A 113 22.86 -14.25 32.33
N PRO A 114 23.33 -15.50 32.14
CA PRO A 114 24.62 -15.91 32.67
C PRO A 114 25.77 -15.37 31.81
N GLU A 115 26.98 -15.35 32.35
CA GLU A 115 28.18 -15.20 31.54
C GLU A 115 28.39 -16.44 30.65
N PRO A 116 28.93 -16.30 29.42
CA PRO A 116 29.47 -15.07 28.81
C PRO A 116 28.42 -14.21 28.08
N TYR A 117 27.14 -14.62 28.08
CA TYR A 117 26.10 -13.93 27.31
C TYR A 117 25.76 -12.53 27.83
N ARG A 118 25.95 -12.32 29.14
CA ARG A 118 25.79 -11.01 29.79
C ARG A 118 26.85 -10.01 29.34
N SER A 119 28.11 -10.42 29.21
CA SER A 119 29.19 -9.60 28.66
C SER A 119 29.17 -9.49 27.14
N GLY A 120 28.30 -10.24 26.46
CA GLY A 120 28.13 -10.20 25.01
C GLY A 120 29.11 -11.10 24.23
N GLU A 121 29.83 -11.99 24.90
CA GLU A 121 30.88 -12.84 24.31
C GLU A 121 30.35 -14.25 23.97
N ALA A 122 29.35 -14.34 23.09
CA ALA A 122 28.86 -15.64 22.64
C ALA A 122 29.79 -16.29 21.60
N THR A 123 29.96 -17.60 21.70
CA THR A 123 30.91 -18.38 20.89
C THR A 123 30.36 -18.75 19.51
N GLY A 124 29.05 -18.61 19.28
CA GLY A 124 28.38 -19.08 18.07
C GLY A 124 28.21 -20.60 18.00
N HIS A 125 28.57 -21.30 19.08
CA HIS A 125 28.46 -22.74 19.20
C HIS A 125 27.00 -23.14 19.43
N CYS A 126 26.50 -24.06 18.59
CA CYS A 126 25.12 -24.53 18.73
C CYS A 126 25.07 -25.86 19.48
N ASP A 127 24.39 -25.87 20.63
CA ASP A 127 24.23 -27.04 21.51
C ASP A 127 23.34 -28.14 20.93
N HIS A 128 22.69 -27.89 19.79
CA HIS A 128 21.96 -28.94 19.08
C HIS A 128 22.87 -29.75 18.16
N CYS A 129 23.53 -29.10 17.21
CA CYS A 129 24.24 -29.81 16.15
C CYS A 129 25.76 -29.81 16.30
N HIS A 130 26.31 -28.96 17.18
CA HIS A 130 27.76 -28.87 17.48
C HIS A 130 28.65 -28.63 16.24
N GLN A 131 28.09 -28.11 15.14
CA GLN A 131 28.80 -27.93 13.88
C GLN A 131 29.41 -26.52 13.80
N PRO A 132 30.69 -26.39 13.41
CA PRO A 132 31.33 -25.10 13.17
C PRO A 132 30.73 -24.47 11.92
N ARG A 133 29.95 -23.40 12.09
CA ARG A 133 29.26 -22.70 11.01
C ARG A 133 29.19 -21.21 11.33
N ASP A 134 29.42 -20.38 10.32
CA ASP A 134 29.17 -18.94 10.41
C ASP A 134 27.66 -18.67 10.43
N ARG A 135 27.11 -18.57 11.64
CA ARG A 135 25.67 -18.39 11.85
C ARG A 135 25.38 -16.93 12.02
N ARG A 136 24.51 -16.39 11.17
CA ARG A 136 24.03 -15.01 11.34
C ARG A 136 23.29 -14.80 12.67
N TRP A 137 22.48 -15.78 13.10
CA TRP A 137 21.62 -15.68 14.29
C TRP A 137 21.59 -16.96 15.11
N LEU A 138 21.68 -16.81 16.43
CA LEU A 138 21.37 -17.84 17.42
C LEU A 138 20.35 -17.34 18.44
N PHE A 139 19.76 -18.28 19.17
CA PHE A 139 18.80 -18.01 20.23
C PHE A 139 19.24 -18.71 21.51
N LEU A 140 19.11 -18.02 22.62
CA LEU A 140 19.25 -18.63 23.94
C LEU A 140 17.90 -19.15 24.39
N LEU A 141 17.86 -20.42 24.78
CA LEU A 141 16.69 -21.11 25.29
C LEU A 141 16.98 -21.58 26.71
N GLU A 142 16.07 -21.34 27.64
CA GLU A 142 16.10 -21.91 28.99
C GLU A 142 15.25 -23.17 29.01
N GLU A 143 15.85 -24.27 29.44
CA GLU A 143 15.15 -25.51 29.73
C GLU A 143 14.41 -25.40 31.07
N MET A 144 13.09 -25.52 31.08
CA MET A 144 12.28 -25.28 32.28
C MET A 144 12.48 -26.34 33.37
N GLU A 145 12.89 -27.56 33.01
CA GLU A 145 13.11 -28.65 33.98
C GLU A 145 14.40 -28.44 34.78
N THR A 146 15.46 -27.96 34.12
CA THR A 146 16.81 -27.89 34.70
C THR A 146 17.28 -26.46 34.97
N GLY A 147 16.63 -25.47 34.36
CA GLY A 147 17.10 -24.08 34.33
C GLY A 147 18.30 -23.85 33.42
N LYS A 148 18.74 -24.87 32.66
CA LYS A 148 19.93 -24.77 31.81
C LYS A 148 19.67 -23.85 30.62
N ILE A 149 20.61 -22.96 30.34
CA ILE A 149 20.62 -22.13 29.13
C ILE A 149 21.33 -22.87 28.00
N LEU A 150 20.69 -22.90 26.83
CA LEU A 150 21.16 -23.56 25.62
C LEU A 150 21.20 -22.57 24.46
N GLU A 151 22.27 -22.62 23.68
CA GLU A 151 22.47 -21.82 22.48
C GLU A 151 22.07 -22.63 21.24
N VAL A 152 21.00 -22.22 20.57
CA VAL A 152 20.44 -22.94 19.42
C VAL A 152 20.36 -22.02 18.21
N GLY A 153 20.99 -22.41 17.11
CA GLY A 153 20.94 -21.59 15.89
C GLY A 153 19.58 -21.59 15.22
N LYS A 154 19.30 -20.51 14.50
CA LYS A 154 18.04 -20.27 13.78
C LYS A 154 17.55 -21.46 12.96
N THR A 155 18.44 -22.08 12.19
CA THR A 155 18.10 -23.21 11.31
C THR A 155 17.91 -24.51 12.08
N CYS A 156 18.57 -24.66 13.22
CA CYS A 156 18.49 -25.83 14.09
C CYS A 156 17.23 -25.85 14.97
N LEU A 157 16.56 -24.72 15.18
CA LEU A 157 15.37 -24.64 16.03
C LEU A 157 14.27 -25.64 15.65
N LYS A 158 14.06 -25.89 14.36
CA LYS A 158 13.04 -26.84 13.87
C LYS A 158 13.37 -28.28 14.22
N ASP A 159 14.64 -28.63 14.18
CA ASP A 159 15.08 -30.00 14.49
C ASP A 159 15.14 -30.18 16.02
N PHE A 160 15.58 -29.14 16.74
CA PHE A 160 15.69 -29.13 18.19
C PHE A 160 14.33 -29.16 18.92
N LEU A 161 13.37 -28.32 18.51
CA LEU A 161 12.04 -28.23 19.14
C LEU A 161 10.97 -29.02 18.39
N GLY A 162 11.34 -29.80 17.37
CA GLY A 162 10.40 -30.39 16.42
C GLY A 162 9.78 -29.35 15.47
N ARG A 163 9.36 -29.78 14.27
CA ARG A 163 9.03 -28.87 13.15
C ARG A 163 8.00 -27.79 13.50
N GLN A 164 6.91 -28.16 14.17
CA GLN A 164 5.86 -27.23 14.59
C GLN A 164 6.36 -26.28 15.70
N GLY A 165 7.05 -26.83 16.70
CA GLY A 165 7.57 -26.07 17.83
C GLY A 165 8.65 -25.07 17.42
N GLY A 166 9.62 -25.49 16.61
CA GLY A 166 10.69 -24.61 16.12
C GLY A 166 10.18 -23.52 15.16
N GLU A 167 9.18 -23.81 14.32
CA GLU A 167 8.53 -22.78 13.51
C GLU A 167 7.77 -21.77 14.36
N ALA A 168 7.08 -22.21 15.39
CA ALA A 168 6.39 -21.34 16.34
C ALA A 168 7.37 -20.45 17.11
N MET A 169 8.46 -21.04 17.62
CA MET A 169 9.52 -20.35 18.36
C MET A 169 10.16 -19.27 17.50
N LEU A 170 10.63 -19.64 16.30
CA LEU A 170 11.32 -18.72 15.41
C LEU A 170 10.44 -17.53 15.02
N ARG A 171 9.14 -17.78 14.76
CA ARG A 171 8.21 -16.70 14.44
C ARG A 171 8.04 -15.77 15.64
N ARG A 172 7.75 -16.28 16.83
CA ARG A 172 7.58 -15.44 18.03
C ARG A 172 8.83 -14.65 18.39
N ALA A 173 9.99 -15.29 18.31
CA ALA A 173 11.28 -14.63 18.46
C ALA A 173 11.43 -13.45 17.49
N GLN A 174 11.19 -13.66 16.19
CA GLN A 174 11.32 -12.59 15.19
C GLN A 174 10.42 -11.37 15.46
N ILE A 175 9.22 -11.59 15.99
CA ILE A 175 8.29 -10.51 16.34
C ILE A 175 8.84 -9.75 17.53
N LEU A 176 9.14 -10.48 18.60
CA LEU A 176 9.57 -9.89 19.85
C LEU A 176 10.87 -9.12 19.65
N PHE A 177 11.81 -9.66 18.86
CA PHE A 177 13.01 -8.93 18.48
C PHE A 177 12.79 -7.85 17.42
N SER A 178 11.77 -7.94 16.56
CA SER A 178 11.40 -6.82 15.68
C SER A 178 10.81 -5.66 16.47
N VAL A 179 10.07 -5.96 17.54
CA VAL A 179 9.49 -4.98 18.46
C VAL A 179 10.60 -4.43 19.35
N ILE A 180 11.46 -5.27 19.94
CA ILE A 180 12.64 -4.85 20.71
C ILE A 180 13.58 -4.01 19.86
N ASN A 181 13.83 -4.36 18.59
CA ASN A 181 14.64 -3.52 17.71
C ASN A 181 13.97 -2.15 17.46
N MET A 182 12.65 -2.08 17.34
CA MET A 182 11.94 -0.79 17.28
C MET A 182 11.96 -0.03 18.62
N ILE A 183 12.10 -0.75 19.75
CA ILE A 183 12.18 -0.21 21.12
C ILE A 183 13.58 0.33 21.41
N GLU A 184 14.65 -0.42 21.09
CA GLU A 184 16.05 -0.04 21.34
C GLU A 184 16.55 1.08 20.40
N GLU A 185 15.79 1.41 19.35
CA GLU A 185 15.99 2.60 18.51
C GLU A 185 15.45 3.90 19.18
N ILE A 186 14.96 3.81 20.42
CA ILE A 186 14.29 4.90 21.15
C ILE A 186 14.76 4.85 22.61
N ASP A 187 15.92 5.45 22.91
CA ASP A 187 16.54 5.35 24.24
C ASP A 187 15.87 6.24 25.30
N GLU A 188 16.03 5.85 26.57
CA GLU A 188 15.40 6.41 27.77
C GLU A 188 15.87 7.84 28.13
N ASP A 189 16.90 8.37 27.47
CA ASP A 189 17.52 9.67 27.79
C ASP A 189 16.91 10.88 27.07
N GLY A 190 15.59 10.84 26.80
CA GLY A 190 14.82 12.04 26.49
C GLY A 190 14.81 12.50 25.03
N GLY A 191 15.30 11.69 24.10
CA GLY A 191 15.24 11.98 22.66
C GLY A 191 15.31 10.72 21.80
N VAL A 192 14.67 10.75 20.63
CA VAL A 192 14.75 9.65 19.66
C VAL A 192 16.01 9.83 18.80
N GLN A 193 16.96 8.89 18.85
CA GLN A 193 18.18 8.88 18.02
C GLN A 193 18.36 7.53 17.29
N GLY A 194 18.77 7.58 16.02
CA GLY A 194 19.42 6.46 15.33
C GLY A 194 18.51 5.36 14.79
N GLY A 195 18.45 5.24 13.46
CA GLY A 195 17.74 4.21 12.72
C GLY A 195 17.74 4.55 11.23
N ARG A 196 17.53 3.59 10.32
CA ARG A 196 17.32 3.90 8.89
C ARG A 196 16.17 4.90 8.86
N PRO A 197 16.36 6.14 8.37
CA PRO A 197 15.38 7.20 8.57
C PRO A 197 14.03 6.67 8.12
N PRO A 198 12.98 6.73 8.98
CA PRO A 198 11.65 6.32 8.58
C PRO A 198 11.37 7.01 7.24
N GLU A 199 10.78 6.28 6.29
CA GLU A 199 10.45 6.85 4.98
C GLU A 199 9.82 8.21 5.25
N PRO A 200 10.43 9.32 4.79
CA PRO A 200 9.88 10.63 5.09
C PRO A 200 8.42 10.62 4.65
N VAL A 201 7.53 11.03 5.54
CA VAL A 201 6.09 11.07 5.24
C VAL A 201 5.64 12.51 5.14
N VAL A 202 4.61 12.75 4.34
CA VAL A 202 3.93 14.03 4.21
C VAL A 202 2.43 13.82 4.36
N ASP A 203 1.73 14.86 4.81
CA ASP A 203 0.26 14.88 4.79
C ASP A 203 -0.22 14.66 3.35
N LEU A 204 -1.08 13.67 3.17
CA LEU A 204 -1.54 13.24 1.86
C LEU A 204 -2.36 14.35 1.19
N ARG A 205 -3.23 15.03 1.93
CA ARG A 205 -4.06 16.11 1.38
C ARG A 205 -3.19 17.27 0.91
N TRP A 206 -2.18 17.64 1.67
CA TRP A 206 -1.18 18.63 1.29
C TRP A 206 -0.43 18.23 0.01
N LEU A 207 0.03 16.97 -0.06
CA LEU A 207 0.70 16.43 -1.26
C LEU A 207 -0.21 16.53 -2.49
N MET A 208 -1.48 16.15 -2.35
CA MET A 208 -2.45 16.22 -3.44
C MET A 208 -2.69 17.66 -3.90
N CYS A 209 -2.71 18.64 -2.99
CA CYS A 209 -2.82 20.06 -3.35
C CYS A 209 -1.56 20.55 -4.09
N ALA A 210 -0.37 20.13 -3.65
CA ALA A 210 0.88 20.46 -4.34
C ALA A 210 0.92 19.88 -5.76
N ALA A 211 0.49 18.63 -5.92
CA ALA A 211 0.37 17.99 -7.23
C ALA A 211 -0.67 18.68 -8.13
N ALA A 212 -1.85 19.01 -7.61
CA ALA A 212 -2.89 19.73 -8.36
C ALA A 212 -2.38 21.09 -8.86
N MET A 213 -1.71 21.84 -7.99
CA MET A 213 -1.12 23.13 -8.35
C MET A 213 -0.05 23.00 -9.45
N GLN A 214 0.84 22.01 -9.36
CA GLN A 214 1.88 21.81 -10.39
C GLN A 214 1.28 21.41 -11.74
N ILE A 215 0.32 20.49 -11.74
CA ILE A 215 -0.38 20.06 -12.96
C ILE A 215 -1.13 21.22 -13.60
N ARG A 216 -1.81 22.06 -12.80
CA ARG A 216 -2.50 23.25 -13.30
C ARG A 216 -1.54 24.26 -13.93
N LYS A 217 -0.39 24.52 -13.31
CA LYS A 217 0.57 25.54 -13.75
C LYS A 217 1.41 25.11 -14.95
N ARG A 218 1.72 23.82 -15.07
CA ARG A 218 2.77 23.32 -15.99
C ARG A 218 2.34 22.12 -16.82
N GLY A 219 1.15 21.58 -16.58
CA GLY A 219 0.75 20.28 -17.09
C GLY A 219 1.41 19.12 -16.34
N PHE A 220 0.93 17.92 -16.62
CA PHE A 220 1.51 16.69 -16.07
C PHE A 220 2.66 16.18 -16.94
N VAL A 221 3.79 15.87 -16.31
CA VAL A 221 4.97 15.25 -16.93
C VAL A 221 5.24 13.93 -16.21
N SER A 222 5.14 12.83 -16.96
CA SER A 222 5.48 11.50 -16.47
C SER A 222 6.99 11.32 -16.37
N ARG A 223 7.43 10.30 -15.64
CA ARG A 223 8.86 9.98 -15.52
C ARG A 223 9.49 9.63 -16.87
N THR A 224 8.81 8.83 -17.69
CA THR A 224 9.26 8.48 -19.04
C THR A 224 9.40 9.72 -19.93
N ARG A 225 8.40 10.62 -19.90
CA ARG A 225 8.47 11.86 -20.70
C ARG A 225 9.62 12.76 -20.24
N ALA A 226 9.83 12.88 -18.94
CA ALA A 226 10.96 13.61 -18.36
C ALA A 226 12.31 13.06 -18.85
N GLU A 227 12.47 11.73 -18.88
CA GLU A 227 13.67 11.06 -19.39
C GLU A 227 13.90 11.32 -20.90
N GLU A 228 12.83 11.39 -21.69
CA GLU A 228 12.90 11.65 -23.15
C GLU A 228 13.17 13.11 -23.52
N THR A 229 12.66 14.05 -22.72
CA THR A 229 12.65 15.49 -23.04
C THR A 229 13.67 16.30 -22.25
N GLY A 230 14.23 15.74 -21.19
CA GLY A 230 15.09 16.45 -20.23
C GLY A 230 14.33 17.33 -19.23
N ASP A 231 12.99 17.29 -19.24
CA ASP A 231 12.15 17.97 -18.26
C ASP A 231 12.20 17.28 -16.88
N LEU A 232 11.74 17.97 -15.82
CA LEU A 232 11.53 17.36 -14.50
C LEU A 232 10.16 16.68 -14.41
N ALA A 233 10.12 15.46 -13.89
CA ALA A 233 8.87 14.76 -13.65
C ALA A 233 8.04 15.50 -12.59
N THR A 234 6.71 15.56 -12.77
CA THR A 234 5.84 16.28 -11.83
C THR A 234 5.98 15.76 -10.39
N ALA A 235 6.12 14.46 -10.23
CA ALA A 235 6.30 13.82 -8.92
C ALA A 235 7.63 14.23 -8.22
N GLU A 236 8.67 14.54 -8.99
CA GLU A 236 9.96 14.99 -8.47
C GLU A 236 9.86 16.41 -7.91
N ILE A 237 9.24 17.32 -8.69
CA ILE A 237 8.97 18.69 -8.25
C ILE A 237 8.12 18.68 -6.98
N VAL A 238 7.04 17.91 -6.96
CA VAL A 238 6.16 17.77 -5.79
C VAL A 238 6.94 17.19 -4.60
N GLY A 239 7.80 16.20 -4.82
CA GLY A 239 8.71 15.66 -3.82
C GLY A 239 9.61 16.73 -3.20
N GLU A 240 10.24 17.57 -4.01
CA GLU A 240 11.08 18.68 -3.52
C GLU A 240 10.29 19.74 -2.74
N MET A 241 9.04 20.01 -3.15
CA MET A 241 8.17 20.93 -2.42
C MET A 241 7.94 20.50 -0.96
N THR A 242 7.92 19.20 -0.67
CA THR A 242 7.79 18.68 0.70
C THR A 242 9.00 19.03 1.58
N ARG A 243 10.17 19.25 0.96
CA ARG A 243 11.42 19.60 1.64
C ARG A 243 11.58 21.12 1.80
N SER A 244 10.86 21.93 1.03
CA SER A 244 10.90 23.39 1.11
C SER A 244 10.38 23.92 2.47
N SER A 245 11.23 24.66 3.19
CA SER A 245 10.88 25.30 4.47
C SER A 245 9.78 26.37 4.33
N VAL A 246 9.76 27.08 3.19
CA VAL A 246 8.75 28.11 2.88
C VAL A 246 7.38 27.46 2.68
N MET A 247 7.33 26.37 1.91
CA MET A 247 6.09 25.63 1.67
C MET A 247 5.55 24.99 2.95
N ARG A 248 6.44 24.41 3.77
CA ARG A 248 6.06 23.87 5.10
C ARG A 248 5.47 24.93 6.02
N ARG A 249 6.05 26.13 6.06
CA ARG A 249 5.53 27.24 6.88
C ARG A 249 4.15 27.72 6.41
N LYS A 250 3.93 27.80 5.10
CA LYS A 250 2.64 28.21 4.53
C LYS A 250 1.56 27.13 4.70
N GLY A 251 1.94 25.86 4.81
CA GLY A 251 1.00 24.76 4.98
C GLY A 251 -0.05 24.75 3.86
N MET A 252 -1.33 24.60 4.24
CA MET A 252 -2.45 24.62 3.29
C MET A 252 -2.72 26.00 2.67
N ALA A 253 -2.31 27.09 3.32
CA ALA A 253 -2.47 28.44 2.78
C ALA A 253 -1.57 28.73 1.55
N ALA A 254 -0.70 27.78 1.17
CA ALA A 254 0.10 27.86 -0.04
C ALA A 254 -0.69 27.59 -1.33
N PHE A 255 -1.90 27.03 -1.24
CA PHE A 255 -2.65 26.52 -2.39
C PHE A 255 -3.91 27.33 -2.67
N ALA A 256 -4.28 27.42 -3.95
CA ALA A 256 -5.54 28.06 -4.34
C ALA A 256 -6.73 27.15 -4.02
N SER A 257 -7.92 27.73 -3.89
CA SER A 257 -9.16 26.98 -3.61
C SER A 257 -9.44 25.88 -4.64
N GLU A 258 -9.10 26.11 -5.91
CA GLU A 258 -9.22 25.12 -6.99
C GLU A 258 -8.26 23.93 -6.84
N ASP A 259 -7.04 24.17 -6.33
CA ASP A 259 -6.05 23.12 -6.08
C ASP A 259 -6.55 22.21 -4.93
N VAL A 260 -7.11 22.84 -3.89
CA VAL A 260 -7.71 22.14 -2.74
C VAL A 260 -8.95 21.35 -3.14
N ALA A 261 -9.87 21.96 -3.89
CA ALA A 261 -11.07 21.28 -4.38
C ALA A 261 -10.73 20.08 -5.27
N LYS A 262 -9.71 20.22 -6.14
CA LYS A 262 -9.23 19.12 -6.96
C LYS A 262 -8.64 17.99 -6.11
N ALA A 263 -7.79 18.32 -5.15
CA ALA A 263 -7.21 17.35 -4.23
C ALA A 263 -8.28 16.57 -3.45
N ASP A 264 -9.26 17.28 -2.89
CA ASP A 264 -10.34 16.68 -2.11
C ASP A 264 -11.22 15.76 -2.98
N ALA A 265 -11.53 16.16 -4.21
CA ALA A 265 -12.28 15.33 -5.14
C ALA A 265 -11.53 14.04 -5.52
N VAL A 266 -10.22 14.13 -5.76
CA VAL A 266 -9.38 12.95 -6.07
C VAL A 266 -9.32 12.01 -4.86
N LEU A 267 -9.19 12.55 -3.64
CA LEU A 267 -9.15 11.74 -2.42
C LEU A 267 -10.49 11.06 -2.14
N ALA A 268 -11.61 11.76 -2.29
CA ALA A 268 -12.94 11.18 -2.18
C ALA A 268 -13.13 10.05 -3.19
N TRP A 269 -12.79 10.30 -4.46
CA TRP A 269 -12.82 9.27 -5.50
C TRP A 269 -11.94 8.06 -5.14
N ALA A 270 -10.70 8.27 -4.72
CA ALA A 270 -9.76 7.19 -4.39
C ALA A 270 -10.18 6.38 -3.14
N ARG A 271 -10.91 6.99 -2.20
CA ARG A 271 -11.36 6.37 -0.95
C ARG A 271 -12.72 5.69 -1.07
N GLU A 272 -13.61 6.21 -1.90
CA GLU A 272 -15.03 5.81 -1.90
C GLU A 272 -15.42 5.13 -3.23
N VAL A 273 -15.03 5.72 -4.36
CA VAL A 273 -15.48 5.28 -5.68
C VAL A 273 -14.57 4.22 -6.27
N LEU A 274 -13.26 4.48 -6.30
CA LEU A 274 -12.29 3.58 -6.89
C LEU A 274 -12.29 2.19 -6.23
N PRO A 275 -12.35 2.05 -4.89
CA PRO A 275 -12.36 0.72 -4.25
C PRO A 275 -13.60 -0.11 -4.57
N ALA A 276 -14.72 0.52 -4.94
CA ALA A 276 -15.97 -0.17 -5.30
C ALA A 276 -15.96 -0.74 -6.73
N LYS A 277 -14.97 -0.38 -7.55
CA LYS A 277 -14.77 -0.94 -8.89
C LYS A 277 -14.45 -2.45 -8.79
N ALA A 278 -15.13 -3.26 -9.59
CA ALA A 278 -14.99 -4.72 -9.57
C ALA A 278 -13.57 -5.21 -9.90
N ASP A 279 -12.91 -4.54 -10.86
CA ASP A 279 -11.56 -4.88 -11.32
C ASP A 279 -10.63 -3.67 -11.18
N HIS A 280 -9.58 -3.82 -10.38
CA HIS A 280 -8.47 -2.86 -10.27
C HIS A 280 -7.29 -3.30 -11.14
N SER A 281 -6.71 -2.35 -11.86
CA SER A 281 -5.34 -2.49 -12.32
C SER A 281 -4.36 -2.47 -11.14
N GLU A 282 -3.12 -2.93 -11.36
CA GLU A 282 -2.06 -2.87 -10.35
C GLU A 282 -1.84 -1.43 -9.87
N PHE A 283 -1.86 -0.46 -10.79
CA PHE A 283 -1.73 0.95 -10.46
C PHE A 283 -2.91 1.49 -9.62
N GLU A 284 -4.15 1.15 -9.96
CA GLU A 284 -5.33 1.53 -9.15
C GLU A 284 -5.27 0.92 -7.75
N THR A 285 -4.77 -0.30 -7.62
CA THR A 285 -4.54 -0.97 -6.33
C THR A 285 -3.56 -0.17 -5.45
N MET A 286 -2.50 0.39 -6.05
CA MET A 286 -1.55 1.24 -5.34
C MET A 286 -2.18 2.55 -4.88
N ILE A 287 -3.03 3.17 -5.71
CA ILE A 287 -3.77 4.39 -5.33
C ILE A 287 -4.65 4.10 -4.11
N VAL A 288 -5.47 3.04 -4.17
CA VAL A 288 -6.35 2.63 -3.07
C VAL A 288 -5.55 2.33 -1.80
N HIS A 289 -4.39 1.68 -1.92
CA HIS A 289 -3.53 1.39 -0.77
C HIS A 289 -3.07 2.67 -0.06
N HIS A 290 -2.56 3.65 -0.80
CA HIS A 290 -2.06 4.89 -0.23
C HIS A 290 -3.17 5.83 0.26
N ALA A 291 -4.31 5.88 -0.43
CA ALA A 291 -5.41 6.77 -0.09
C ALA A 291 -6.09 6.45 1.25
N ARG A 292 -5.94 5.23 1.79
CA ARG A 292 -6.48 4.81 3.09
C ARG A 292 -5.84 5.51 4.29
N PHE A 293 -4.70 6.16 4.09
CA PHE A 293 -3.96 6.85 5.14
C PHE A 293 -4.01 8.36 4.93
N ASP A 294 -3.84 9.12 6.01
CA ASP A 294 -3.72 10.58 5.94
C ASP A 294 -2.26 11.03 5.71
N MET A 295 -1.30 10.11 5.85
CA MET A 295 0.12 10.35 5.60
C MET A 295 0.62 9.40 4.52
N VAL A 296 1.52 9.89 3.66
CA VAL A 296 2.07 9.14 2.54
C VAL A 296 3.60 9.22 2.51
N GLY A 297 4.24 8.08 2.25
CA GLY A 297 5.69 7.99 2.15
C GLY A 297 6.24 8.63 0.87
N LEU A 298 7.32 9.41 1.00
CA LEU A 298 7.92 10.14 -0.12
C LEU A 298 8.58 9.23 -1.17
N ARG A 299 9.02 8.03 -0.78
CA ARG A 299 9.77 7.14 -1.68
C ARG A 299 8.84 6.33 -2.58
N ARG A 300 7.71 5.87 -2.03
CA ARG A 300 6.79 4.96 -2.74
C ARG A 300 5.45 5.60 -3.09
N GLY A 301 4.98 6.56 -2.30
CA GLY A 301 3.64 7.11 -2.47
C GLY A 301 3.56 8.40 -3.30
N VAL A 302 4.60 9.24 -3.32
CA VAL A 302 4.57 10.53 -4.05
C VAL A 302 4.29 10.35 -5.54
N GLY A 303 4.99 9.43 -6.19
CA GLY A 303 4.78 9.16 -7.62
C GLY A 303 3.36 8.67 -7.92
N VAL A 304 2.88 7.71 -7.12
CA VAL A 304 1.54 7.13 -7.26
C VAL A 304 0.46 8.19 -7.06
N MET A 305 0.52 8.95 -5.97
CA MET A 305 -0.51 9.91 -5.61
C MET A 305 -0.50 11.15 -6.50
N THR A 306 0.68 11.57 -6.99
CA THR A 306 0.75 12.63 -8.03
C THR A 306 0.07 12.18 -9.32
N ALA A 307 0.32 10.94 -9.76
CA ALA A 307 -0.31 10.37 -10.95
C ALA A 307 -1.80 10.02 -10.75
N ALA A 308 -2.27 9.91 -9.50
CA ALA A 308 -3.69 9.68 -9.21
C ALA A 308 -4.58 10.83 -9.69
N ILE A 309 -4.05 12.06 -9.79
CA ILE A 309 -4.80 13.21 -10.32
C ILE A 309 -5.19 12.99 -11.78
N THR A 310 -4.26 12.52 -12.62
CA THR A 310 -4.54 12.26 -14.04
C THR A 310 -5.35 10.98 -14.25
N ALA A 311 -5.28 10.03 -13.32
CA ALA A 311 -6.19 8.89 -13.30
C ALA A 311 -7.63 9.34 -13.03
N TYR A 312 -7.82 10.26 -12.07
CA TYR A 312 -9.11 10.86 -11.78
C TYR A 312 -9.64 11.71 -12.95
N ASP A 313 -8.79 12.46 -13.65
CA ASP A 313 -9.19 13.21 -14.85
C ASP A 313 -9.76 12.27 -15.92
N ARG A 314 -9.06 11.19 -16.23
CA ARG A 314 -9.53 10.17 -17.19
C ARG A 314 -10.82 9.51 -16.73
N TYR A 315 -10.96 9.24 -15.44
CA TYR A 315 -12.22 8.73 -14.88
C TYR A 315 -13.37 9.72 -15.09
N LYS A 316 -13.15 11.01 -14.83
CA LYS A 316 -14.15 12.07 -15.05
C LYS A 316 -14.52 12.21 -16.52
N GLU A 317 -13.54 12.20 -17.43
CA GLU A 317 -13.77 12.27 -18.87
C GLU A 317 -14.58 11.08 -19.38
N GLN A 318 -14.23 9.87 -18.95
CA GLN A 318 -14.96 8.65 -19.30
C GLN A 318 -16.39 8.68 -18.78
N THR A 319 -16.59 9.13 -17.53
CA THR A 319 -17.91 9.21 -16.91
C THR A 319 -18.77 10.27 -17.62
N ALA A 320 -18.23 11.45 -17.89
CA ALA A 320 -18.92 12.51 -18.63
C ALA A 320 -19.25 12.08 -20.07
N GLY A 321 -18.35 11.36 -20.74
CA GLY A 321 -18.62 10.78 -22.06
C GLY A 321 -19.75 9.73 -22.01
N LEU A 322 -19.79 8.91 -20.96
CA LEU A 322 -20.85 7.93 -20.76
C LEU A 322 -22.20 8.62 -20.47
N GLU A 323 -22.22 9.62 -19.60
CA GLU A 323 -23.40 10.43 -19.29
C GLU A 323 -23.93 11.15 -20.54
N GLY A 324 -23.03 11.69 -21.37
CA GLY A 324 -23.39 12.28 -22.66
C GLY A 324 -24.08 11.26 -23.57
N LEU A 325 -23.53 10.04 -23.68
CA LEU A 325 -24.14 8.96 -24.46
C LEU A 325 -25.49 8.49 -23.87
N ILE A 326 -25.65 8.52 -22.55
CA ILE A 326 -26.91 8.21 -21.87
C ILE A 326 -27.97 9.28 -22.17
N ALA A 327 -27.58 10.55 -22.13
CA ALA A 327 -28.48 11.68 -22.38
C ALA A 327 -29.01 11.75 -23.82
N LEU A 328 -28.31 11.15 -24.79
CA LEU A 328 -28.75 11.11 -26.20
C LEU A 328 -30.04 10.28 -26.42
N GLY A 329 -30.36 9.37 -25.50
CA GLY A 329 -31.60 8.58 -25.54
C GLY A 329 -31.70 7.62 -26.73
N TYR A 330 -32.93 7.33 -27.14
CA TYR A 330 -33.23 6.40 -28.23
C TYR A 330 -33.46 7.12 -29.57
N ALA A 331 -33.13 6.46 -30.67
CA ALA A 331 -33.50 6.91 -32.01
C ALA A 331 -34.91 6.39 -32.32
N GLY A 332 -35.91 7.27 -32.25
CA GLY A 332 -37.32 6.96 -32.49
C GLY A 332 -37.98 6.05 -31.46
N ASP A 333 -39.29 5.85 -31.63
CA ASP A 333 -40.13 5.08 -30.71
C ASP A 333 -40.36 3.63 -31.18
N PRO A 334 -40.61 2.66 -30.28
CA PRO A 334 -40.90 1.28 -30.67
C PRO A 334 -42.05 1.18 -31.67
N GLY A 335 -41.78 0.58 -32.83
CA GLY A 335 -42.71 0.50 -33.95
C GLY A 335 -42.57 1.63 -34.99
N GLU A 336 -41.78 2.65 -34.75
CA GLU A 336 -41.52 3.70 -35.74
C GLU A 336 -40.66 3.17 -36.90
N ARG A 337 -40.88 3.72 -38.11
CA ARG A 337 -39.99 3.50 -39.25
C ARG A 337 -38.92 4.58 -39.25
N LEU A 338 -37.66 4.17 -39.32
CA LEU A 338 -36.50 5.07 -39.35
C LEU A 338 -35.81 5.02 -40.71
N GLU A 339 -35.29 6.17 -41.11
CA GLU A 339 -34.34 6.34 -42.22
C GLU A 339 -33.25 7.31 -41.75
N LEU A 340 -32.07 6.78 -41.44
CA LEU A 340 -30.98 7.55 -40.82
C LEU A 340 -29.65 7.26 -41.51
N VAL A 341 -28.82 8.29 -41.66
CA VAL A 341 -27.41 8.13 -42.01
C VAL A 341 -26.66 7.68 -40.76
N CYS A 342 -25.99 6.54 -40.87
CA CYS A 342 -25.35 5.86 -39.76
C CYS A 342 -23.92 5.45 -40.10
N GLU A 343 -23.05 5.47 -39.10
CA GLU A 343 -21.72 4.88 -39.16
C GLU A 343 -21.68 3.56 -38.38
N ARG A 344 -21.22 2.47 -39.01
CA ARG A 344 -21.03 1.18 -38.36
C ARG A 344 -19.78 1.22 -37.49
N LYS A 345 -19.96 1.18 -36.16
CA LYS A 345 -18.86 1.23 -35.19
C LYS A 345 -18.27 -0.14 -34.88
N ARG A 346 -19.11 -1.18 -34.78
CA ARG A 346 -18.69 -2.55 -34.44
C ARG A 346 -19.57 -3.59 -35.11
N SER A 347 -19.01 -4.77 -35.30
CA SER A 347 -19.72 -5.95 -35.79
C SER A 347 -19.18 -7.19 -35.10
N PHE A 348 -20.08 -8.05 -34.67
CA PHE A 348 -19.77 -9.32 -34.01
C PHE A 348 -20.54 -10.43 -34.70
N SER A 349 -19.91 -11.58 -34.92
CA SER A 349 -20.58 -12.78 -35.40
C SER A 349 -20.69 -13.82 -34.27
N SER A 350 -21.77 -14.61 -34.31
CA SER A 350 -22.00 -15.72 -33.40
C SER A 350 -22.79 -16.81 -34.13
N GLU A 351 -22.42 -18.07 -33.92
CA GLU A 351 -23.17 -19.21 -34.45
C GLU A 351 -24.39 -19.47 -33.56
N THR A 352 -25.55 -19.60 -34.18
CA THR A 352 -26.81 -19.91 -33.49
C THR A 352 -27.38 -21.21 -34.02
N LYS A 353 -28.38 -21.79 -33.33
CA LYS A 353 -29.12 -22.95 -33.83
C LYS A 353 -29.82 -22.74 -35.19
N TRP A 354 -29.88 -21.50 -35.68
CA TRP A 354 -30.45 -21.11 -36.96
C TRP A 354 -29.40 -20.63 -37.97
N GLY A 355 -28.12 -20.86 -37.70
CA GLY A 355 -27.00 -20.43 -38.53
C GLY A 355 -26.26 -19.20 -37.97
N LEU A 356 -25.35 -18.66 -38.78
CA LEU A 356 -24.50 -17.53 -38.43
C LEU A 356 -25.32 -16.24 -38.28
N MET A 357 -25.21 -15.59 -37.12
CA MET A 357 -25.85 -14.31 -36.83
C MET A 357 -24.79 -13.23 -36.62
N TRP A 358 -25.01 -12.08 -37.24
CA TRP A 358 -24.24 -10.86 -37.03
C TRP A 358 -25.01 -9.87 -36.16
N LYS A 359 -24.32 -9.26 -35.19
CA LYS A 359 -24.77 -8.09 -34.41
C LYS A 359 -23.93 -6.89 -34.82
N HIS A 360 -24.54 -5.97 -35.55
CA HIS A 360 -23.93 -4.70 -35.95
C HIS A 360 -24.36 -3.59 -34.99
N ILE A 361 -23.40 -2.76 -34.58
CA ILE A 361 -23.63 -1.54 -33.78
C ILE A 361 -23.34 -0.34 -34.68
N PHE A 362 -24.36 0.47 -34.88
CA PHE A 362 -24.32 1.71 -35.63
C PHE A 362 -24.44 2.92 -34.71
N CYS A 363 -23.97 4.06 -35.21
CA CYS A 363 -24.11 5.37 -34.60
C CYS A 363 -24.75 6.31 -35.63
N ASP A 364 -25.86 6.96 -35.30
CA ASP A 364 -26.45 8.00 -36.16
C ASP A 364 -25.63 9.30 -36.11
N THR A 365 -26.05 10.30 -36.89
CA THR A 365 -25.42 11.64 -36.92
C THR A 365 -25.49 12.39 -35.61
N ASP A 366 -26.46 12.06 -34.75
CA ASP A 366 -26.65 12.68 -33.44
C ASP A 366 -25.89 11.94 -32.32
N GLY A 367 -25.22 10.83 -32.64
CA GLY A 367 -24.45 10.03 -31.69
C GLY A 367 -25.21 8.87 -31.04
N ARG A 368 -26.49 8.65 -31.39
CA ARG A 368 -27.33 7.60 -30.79
C ARG A 368 -26.94 6.23 -31.32
N GLN A 369 -27.00 5.21 -30.45
CA GLN A 369 -26.64 3.84 -30.83
C GLN A 369 -27.82 3.05 -31.37
N LEU A 370 -27.61 2.39 -32.50
CA LEU A 370 -28.54 1.43 -33.08
C LEU A 370 -27.93 0.04 -33.15
N VAL A 371 -28.72 -0.97 -32.86
CA VAL A 371 -28.31 -2.38 -32.91
C VAL A 371 -29.14 -3.11 -33.92
N TRP A 372 -28.49 -3.69 -34.93
CA TRP A 372 -29.14 -4.54 -35.92
C TRP A 372 -28.56 -5.95 -35.89
N LYS A 373 -29.43 -6.94 -35.62
CA LYS A 373 -29.09 -8.36 -35.73
C LYS A 373 -29.59 -8.90 -37.07
N THR A 374 -28.71 -9.50 -37.86
CA THR A 374 -29.02 -10.02 -39.21
C THR A 374 -28.13 -11.21 -39.55
N GLY A 375 -28.56 -12.06 -40.48
CA GLY A 375 -27.71 -13.14 -41.02
C GLY A 375 -26.62 -12.64 -41.98
N LYS A 376 -26.63 -11.35 -42.33
CA LYS A 376 -25.70 -10.75 -43.30
C LYS A 376 -24.53 -10.03 -42.61
N ALA A 377 -23.32 -10.28 -43.10
CA ALA A 377 -22.20 -9.39 -42.84
C ALA A 377 -22.46 -8.05 -43.57
N ILE A 378 -22.05 -6.96 -42.93
CA ILE A 378 -22.11 -5.60 -43.49
C ILE A 378 -20.68 -5.09 -43.42
N GLU A 379 -20.14 -4.70 -44.56
CA GLU A 379 -18.74 -4.27 -44.67
C GLU A 379 -18.65 -2.75 -44.67
N GLU A 380 -19.66 -2.09 -45.22
CA GLU A 380 -19.76 -0.64 -45.34
C GLU A 380 -19.71 0.04 -43.97
N THR A 381 -18.87 1.09 -43.89
CA THR A 381 -18.70 1.87 -42.66
C THR A 381 -19.74 2.97 -42.56
N LYS A 382 -20.17 3.60 -43.67
CA LYS A 382 -21.22 4.62 -43.69
C LYS A 382 -22.39 4.17 -44.56
N VAL A 383 -23.58 4.16 -43.99
CA VAL A 383 -24.79 3.65 -44.66
C VAL A 383 -26.00 4.51 -44.34
N THR A 384 -26.92 4.64 -45.28
CA THR A 384 -28.29 5.04 -45.00
C THR A 384 -29.05 3.78 -44.58
N LEU A 385 -29.37 3.69 -43.29
CA LEU A 385 -30.11 2.58 -42.69
C LEU A 385 -31.59 2.91 -42.66
N LYS A 386 -32.39 2.11 -43.37
CA LYS A 386 -33.85 2.15 -43.31
C LYS A 386 -34.34 0.94 -42.55
N GLY A 387 -35.26 1.09 -41.59
CA GLY A 387 -35.74 -0.05 -40.81
C GLY A 387 -36.90 0.32 -39.89
N ARG A 388 -37.24 -0.60 -38.97
CA ARG A 388 -38.26 -0.35 -37.94
C ARG A 388 -37.65 -0.51 -36.55
N VAL A 389 -37.94 0.41 -35.65
CA VAL A 389 -37.62 0.25 -34.23
C VAL A 389 -38.41 -0.94 -33.70
N LYS A 390 -37.71 -1.93 -33.17
CA LYS A 390 -38.31 -3.12 -32.57
C LYS A 390 -38.54 -2.89 -31.08
N GLU A 391 -37.50 -2.46 -30.38
CA GLU A 391 -37.51 -2.26 -28.94
C GLU A 391 -36.37 -1.31 -28.54
N HIS A 392 -36.55 -0.68 -27.39
CA HIS A 392 -35.50 0.02 -26.68
C HIS A 392 -34.76 -0.96 -25.80
N GLY A 393 -33.44 -0.92 -25.82
CA GLY A 393 -32.59 -1.72 -24.96
C GLY A 393 -31.49 -0.88 -24.33
N GLU A 394 -30.69 -1.50 -23.48
CA GLU A 394 -29.53 -0.83 -22.89
C GLU A 394 -28.33 -1.77 -22.87
N TYR A 395 -27.13 -1.19 -22.96
CA TYR A 395 -25.90 -1.93 -22.74
C TYR A 395 -24.96 -1.12 -21.87
N ARG A 396 -24.68 -1.62 -20.66
CA ARG A 396 -23.89 -0.91 -19.64
C ARG A 396 -24.43 0.50 -19.37
N GLY A 397 -25.75 0.62 -19.27
CA GLY A 397 -26.46 1.88 -19.05
C GLY A 397 -26.63 2.77 -20.28
N ILE A 398 -25.96 2.49 -21.41
CA ILE A 398 -26.09 3.28 -22.64
C ILE A 398 -27.35 2.85 -23.39
N PRO A 399 -28.30 3.77 -23.70
CA PRO A 399 -29.46 3.49 -24.53
C PRO A 399 -29.07 2.95 -25.91
N GLN A 400 -29.73 1.87 -26.34
CA GLN A 400 -29.56 1.25 -27.65
C GLN A 400 -30.92 1.03 -28.31
N THR A 401 -31.06 1.50 -29.54
CA THR A 401 -32.26 1.30 -30.35
C THR A 401 -32.11 0.02 -31.14
N VAL A 402 -32.90 -1.02 -30.82
CA VAL A 402 -32.86 -2.27 -31.58
C VAL A 402 -33.74 -2.13 -32.79
N VAL A 403 -33.15 -2.29 -33.98
CA VAL A 403 -33.85 -2.15 -35.26
C VAL A 403 -33.97 -3.49 -35.97
N THR A 404 -35.08 -3.65 -36.70
CA THR A 404 -35.37 -4.86 -37.48
C THR A 404 -35.89 -4.53 -38.86
N ARG A 405 -35.93 -5.56 -39.73
CA ARG A 405 -36.36 -5.45 -41.13
C ARG A 405 -35.61 -4.34 -41.87
N CYS A 406 -34.31 -4.20 -41.56
CA CYS A 406 -33.53 -3.11 -42.10
C CYS A 406 -33.06 -3.41 -43.52
N SER A 407 -32.94 -2.35 -44.32
CA SER A 407 -32.18 -2.29 -45.56
C SER A 407 -31.12 -1.19 -45.42
N ILE A 408 -30.00 -1.38 -46.11
CA ILE A 408 -28.89 -0.42 -46.11
C ILE A 408 -28.57 -0.03 -47.55
N GLN A 409 -28.20 1.23 -47.73
CA GLN A 409 -27.62 1.76 -48.96
C GLN A 409 -26.31 2.48 -48.60
N PRO A 410 -25.26 2.44 -49.44
CA PRO A 410 -24.08 3.25 -49.24
C PRO A 410 -24.48 4.73 -49.09
N ALA A 411 -24.04 5.37 -48.02
CA ALA A 411 -24.21 6.82 -47.86
C ALA A 411 -23.02 7.52 -48.53
N SER A 412 -23.30 8.56 -49.32
CA SER A 412 -22.31 9.40 -50.00
C SER A 412 -21.38 10.12 -49.02
#